data_AF-A0A2V5V0H9-F1
#
_entry.id   AF-A0A2V5V0H9-F1
#
_cell.length_a   1.000
_cell.length_b   1.000
_cell.length_c   1.000
_cell.angle_alpha   90.00
_cell.angle_beta   90.00
_cell.angle_gamma   90.00
#
_symmetry.space_group_name_H-M   'P 1'
#
loop_
_entity.id
_entity.type
_entity.pdbx_description
1 polymer ?
#
loop_
_entity_poly.entity_id
_entity_poly.type
_entity_poly.pdbx_seq_one_letter_code
_entity_poly.pdbx_strand_id
1 'polypeptide(L)'
;MLWRSEPRNVLATAIRRKALTIEAAKEIARKAEASFERCAFAVSSDTVLYFVATSGCTAYNCEFVALTDVHQVPLVTVDRQILEAFPKVAVSLEKFVQR
;
A
#
# COMPACT_ATOMS: atom_id res chain seq x y z
N MET A 1 -3.61 10.24 4.47
CA MET A 1 -2.60 9.18 4.66
C MET A 1 -3.27 7.83 4.41
N LEU A 2 -3.07 7.30 3.20
CA LEU A 2 -3.86 6.19 2.68
C LEU A 2 -3.37 4.81 3.15
N TRP A 3 -2.08 4.68 3.48
CA TRP A 3 -1.56 3.44 4.10
C TRP A 3 -2.24 3.05 5.40
N ARG A 4 -2.87 3.99 6.13
CA ARG A 4 -3.63 3.65 7.35
C ARG A 4 -4.89 2.86 7.06
N SER A 5 -5.45 2.98 5.85
CA SER A 5 -6.65 2.25 5.46
C SER A 5 -6.35 0.77 5.19
N GLU A 6 -5.14 0.42 4.73
CA GLU A 6 -4.71 -0.98 4.52
C GLU A 6 -4.83 -1.87 5.77
N PRO A 7 -4.08 -1.60 6.87
CA PRO A 7 -4.13 -2.45 8.05
C PRO A 7 -5.53 -2.45 8.66
N ARG A 8 -6.26 -1.34 8.56
CA ARG A 8 -7.66 -1.26 9.02
C ARG A 8 -8.58 -2.18 8.24
N ASN A 9 -8.43 -2.29 6.93
CA ASN A 9 -9.24 -3.17 6.10
C ASN A 9 -8.97 -4.65 6.40
N VAL A 10 -7.70 -5.02 6.58
CA VAL A 10 -7.30 -6.37 6.99
C VAL A 10 -7.83 -6.70 8.40
N LEU A 11 -7.64 -5.80 9.35
CA LEU A 11 -8.13 -5.96 10.73
C LEU A 11 -9.66 -6.03 10.80
N ALA A 12 -10.37 -5.21 10.03
CA ALA A 12 -11.83 -5.26 9.92
C ALA A 12 -12.30 -6.63 9.42
N THR A 13 -11.61 -7.19 8.42
CA THR A 13 -11.90 -8.53 7.92
C THR A 13 -11.66 -9.60 8.98
N ALA A 14 -10.55 -9.51 9.72
CA ALA A 14 -10.24 -10.44 10.82
C ALA A 14 -11.28 -10.36 11.97
N ILE A 15 -11.74 -9.17 12.32
CA ILE A 15 -12.82 -8.95 13.31
C ILE A 15 -14.12 -9.59 12.82
N ARG A 16 -14.54 -9.33 11.57
CA ARG A 16 -15.78 -9.90 11.00
C ARG A 16 -15.75 -11.43 10.96
N ARG A 17 -14.55 -12.01 10.77
CA ARG A 17 -14.32 -13.46 10.80
C ARG A 17 -14.14 -14.01 12.23
N LYS A 18 -14.25 -13.18 13.27
CA LYS A 18 -14.00 -13.53 14.68
C LYS A 18 -12.61 -14.11 14.94
N ALA A 19 -11.64 -13.83 14.06
CA ALA A 19 -10.25 -14.25 14.22
C ALA A 19 -9.48 -13.36 15.21
N LEU A 20 -9.96 -12.13 15.43
CA LEU A 20 -9.42 -11.19 16.40
C LEU A 20 -10.55 -10.53 17.20
N THR A 21 -10.28 -10.25 18.48
CA THR A 21 -11.12 -9.34 19.27
C THR A 21 -10.86 -7.90 18.85
N ILE A 22 -11.79 -7.00 19.18
CA ILE A 22 -11.62 -5.58 18.88
C ILE A 22 -10.43 -4.97 19.65
N GLU A 23 -10.17 -5.44 20.87
CA GLU A 23 -9.02 -5.03 21.70
C GLU A 23 -7.70 -5.44 21.05
N ALA A 24 -7.59 -6.69 20.59
CA ALA A 24 -6.40 -7.18 19.90
C ALA A 24 -6.17 -6.42 18.59
N ALA A 25 -7.23 -6.16 17.82
CA ALA A 25 -7.14 -5.37 16.59
C ALA A 25 -6.68 -3.92 16.84
N LYS A 26 -7.17 -3.28 17.91
CA LYS A 26 -6.72 -1.94 18.32
C LYS A 26 -5.24 -1.91 18.71
N GLU A 27 -4.76 -2.93 19.42
CA GLU A 27 -3.33 -3.06 19.77
C GLU A 27 -2.46 -3.20 18.52
N ILE A 28 -2.85 -4.08 17.59
CA ILE A 28 -2.13 -4.28 16.33
C ILE A 28 -2.13 -2.98 15.50
N ALA A 29 -3.27 -2.29 15.42
CA ALA A 29 -3.37 -1.01 14.71
C ALA A 29 -2.40 0.03 15.29
N ARG A 30 -2.35 0.19 16.62
CA ARG A 30 -1.40 1.11 17.27
C ARG A 30 0.06 0.76 16.98
N LYS A 31 0.41 -0.52 17.05
CA LYS A 31 1.78 -0.98 16.75
C LYS A 31 2.16 -0.71 15.30
N ALA A 32 1.28 -1.03 14.35
CA ALA A 32 1.48 -0.70 12.95
C ALA A 32 1.63 0.83 12.79
N GLU A 33 0.77 1.61 13.44
CA GLU A 33 0.80 3.06 13.31
C GLU A 33 2.10 3.69 13.82
N ALA A 34 2.62 3.20 14.95
CA ALA A 34 3.91 3.63 15.50
C ALA A 34 5.09 3.26 14.58
N SER A 35 5.07 2.09 13.95
CA SER A 35 6.14 1.65 13.02
C SER A 35 6.22 2.52 11.76
N PHE A 36 5.11 3.12 11.33
CA PHE A 36 5.01 3.90 10.10
C PHE A 36 4.89 5.42 10.34
N GLU A 37 5.03 5.89 11.58
CA GLU A 37 4.85 7.31 11.93
C GLU A 37 5.76 8.24 11.11
N ARG A 38 6.98 7.78 10.78
CA ARG A 38 7.96 8.51 9.96
C ARG A 38 7.83 8.26 8.45
N CYS A 39 6.89 7.42 8.02
CA CYS A 39 6.67 7.03 6.62
C CYS A 39 5.43 7.71 6.02
N ALA A 40 5.06 8.88 6.56
CA ALA A 40 3.97 9.69 6.11
C ALA A 40 4.42 10.63 4.99
N PHE A 41 4.22 10.22 3.73
CA PHE A 41 4.58 11.04 2.58
C PHE A 41 3.33 11.60 1.90
N ALA A 42 3.43 12.86 1.47
CA ALA A 42 2.42 13.48 0.63
C ALA A 42 2.66 13.07 -0.83
N VAL A 43 1.58 12.83 -1.57
CA VAL A 43 1.61 12.46 -2.98
C VAL A 43 0.78 13.49 -3.74
N SER A 44 1.29 13.97 -4.88
CA SER A 44 0.56 14.91 -5.72
C SER A 44 -0.65 14.25 -6.37
N SER A 45 -1.83 14.88 -6.26
CA SER A 45 -3.03 14.43 -6.96
C SER A 45 -2.84 14.39 -8.47
N ASP A 46 -2.08 15.33 -9.05
CA ASP A 46 -1.82 15.37 -10.49
C ASP A 46 -1.05 14.12 -10.95
N THR A 47 -0.04 13.70 -10.18
CA THR A 47 0.74 12.49 -10.45
C THR A 47 -0.12 11.24 -10.33
N VAL A 48 -0.98 11.16 -9.32
CA VAL A 48 -1.91 10.03 -9.15
C VAL A 48 -2.88 9.95 -10.32
N LEU A 49 -3.49 11.08 -10.69
CA LEU A 49 -4.44 11.14 -11.81
C LEU A 49 -3.78 10.82 -13.15
N TYR A 50 -2.52 11.21 -13.35
CA TYR A 50 -1.73 10.79 -14.50
C TYR A 50 -1.62 9.26 -14.56
N PHE A 51 -1.21 8.59 -13.48
CA PHE A 51 -1.09 7.12 -13.47
C PHE A 51 -2.44 6.40 -13.60
N VAL A 52 -3.52 6.97 -13.06
CA VAL A 52 -4.88 6.46 -13.28
C VAL A 52 -5.25 6.54 -14.76
N ALA A 53 -4.97 7.66 -15.42
CA ALA A 53 -5.29 7.83 -16.84
C ALA A 53 -4.52 6.86 -17.76
N THR A 54 -3.34 6.40 -17.32
CA THR A 54 -2.47 5.52 -18.11
C THR A 54 -2.54 4.05 -17.69
N SER A 55 -3.43 3.66 -16.78
CA SER A 55 -3.54 2.28 -16.28
C SER A 55 -4.98 1.86 -15.99
N GLY A 56 -5.20 0.58 -15.73
CA GLY A 56 -6.49 0.08 -15.19
C GLY A 56 -6.59 0.15 -13.67
N CYS A 57 -5.59 0.74 -12.99
CA CYS A 57 -5.49 0.75 -11.54
C CYS A 57 -6.38 1.83 -10.91
N THR A 58 -6.83 1.56 -9.69
CA THR A 58 -7.55 2.55 -8.89
C THR A 58 -6.62 3.69 -8.47
N ALA A 59 -7.19 4.86 -8.17
CA ALA A 59 -6.42 5.99 -7.62
C ALA A 59 -5.60 5.57 -6.39
N TYR A 60 -6.17 4.68 -5.56
CA TYR A 60 -5.51 4.12 -4.40
C TYR A 60 -4.22 3.35 -4.73
N ASN A 61 -4.28 2.44 -5.72
CA ASN A 61 -3.09 1.72 -6.17
C ASN A 61 -2.07 2.68 -6.79
N CYS A 62 -2.54 3.68 -7.55
CA CYS A 62 -1.69 4.69 -8.18
C CYS A 62 -1.00 5.62 -7.17
N GLU A 63 -1.52 5.79 -5.95
CA GLU A 63 -0.83 6.56 -4.89
C GLU A 63 0.46 5.89 -4.43
N PHE A 64 0.48 4.57 -4.27
CA PHE A 64 1.70 3.84 -3.93
C PHE A 64 2.74 3.89 -5.06
N VAL A 65 2.27 3.81 -6.32
CA VAL A 65 3.12 3.96 -7.50
C VAL A 65 3.71 5.37 -7.56
N ALA A 66 2.87 6.40 -7.42
CA ALA A 66 3.32 7.80 -7.43
C ALA A 66 4.31 8.11 -6.30
N LEU A 67 4.07 7.56 -5.10
CA LEU A 67 4.98 7.73 -3.98
C LEU A 67 6.37 7.15 -4.29
N THR A 68 6.41 5.92 -4.78
CA THR A 68 7.66 5.19 -5.03
C THR A 68 8.41 5.75 -6.24
N ASP A 69 7.69 6.21 -7.27
CA ASP A 69 8.25 6.90 -8.43
C ASP A 69 8.95 8.21 -8.03
N VAL A 70 8.33 9.07 -7.22
CA VAL A 70 8.95 10.32 -6.76
C VAL A 70 10.22 10.07 -5.95
N HIS A 71 10.25 9.00 -5.15
CA HIS A 71 11.40 8.64 -4.32
C HIS A 71 12.42 7.74 -5.04
N GLN A 72 12.15 7.34 -6.29
CA GLN A 72 13.01 6.46 -7.09
C GLN A 72 13.38 5.15 -6.37
N VAL A 73 12.42 4.59 -5.63
CA VAL A 73 12.55 3.30 -4.94
C VAL A 73 11.57 2.30 -5.54
N PRO A 74 11.87 0.98 -5.54
CA PRO A 74 10.95 0.01 -6.06
C PRO A 74 9.71 -0.15 -5.16
N LEU A 75 8.53 -0.26 -5.77
CA LEU A 75 7.31 -0.67 -5.08
C LEU A 75 7.29 -2.20 -4.94
N VAL A 76 7.55 -2.69 -3.74
CA VAL A 76 7.38 -4.13 -3.44
C VAL A 76 5.90 -4.40 -3.17
N THR A 77 5.27 -5.25 -3.98
CA THR A 77 3.84 -5.55 -3.86
C THR A 77 3.51 -6.97 -4.30
N VAL A 78 2.41 -7.51 -3.78
CA VAL A 78 1.80 -8.78 -4.21
C VAL A 78 0.59 -8.56 -5.13
N ASP A 79 0.20 -7.30 -5.38
CA ASP A 79 -0.89 -6.95 -6.27
C ASP A 79 -0.47 -7.17 -7.74
N ARG A 80 -1.07 -8.18 -8.37
CA ARG A 80 -0.77 -8.55 -9.76
C ARG A 80 -1.11 -7.44 -10.75
N GLN A 81 -2.17 -6.67 -10.48
CA GLN A 81 -2.57 -5.58 -11.37
C GLN A 81 -1.50 -4.49 -11.38
N ILE A 82 -0.94 -4.14 -10.21
CA ILE A 82 0.16 -3.17 -10.11
C ILE A 82 1.43 -3.72 -10.80
N LEU A 83 1.77 -4.99 -10.57
CA LEU A 83 2.96 -5.62 -11.17
C LEU A 83 2.89 -5.64 -12.70
N GLU A 84 1.71 -5.87 -13.27
CA GLU A 84 1.47 -5.89 -14.71
C GLU A 84 1.42 -4.48 -15.31
N ALA A 85 0.76 -3.53 -14.63
CA ALA A 85 0.61 -2.16 -15.13
C ALA A 85 1.89 -1.32 -15.00
N PHE A 86 2.72 -1.58 -13.98
CA PHE A 86 3.90 -0.76 -13.66
C PHE A 86 5.18 -1.60 -13.50
N PRO A 87 5.59 -2.42 -14.48
CA PRO A 87 6.71 -3.36 -14.34
C PRO A 87 8.09 -2.69 -14.18
N LYS A 88 8.19 -1.38 -14.44
CA LYS A 88 9.40 -0.58 -14.23
C LYS A 88 9.53 -0.08 -12.78
N VAL A 89 8.41 0.12 -12.10
CA VAL A 89 8.36 0.67 -10.73
C VAL A 89 8.14 -0.45 -9.70
N ALA A 90 7.33 -1.45 -10.05
CA ALA A 90 6.90 -2.51 -9.14
C ALA A 90 7.74 -3.79 -9.27
N VAL A 91 7.94 -4.47 -8.12
CA VAL A 91 8.63 -5.75 -8.01
C VAL A 91 7.81 -6.68 -7.11
N SER A 92 7.74 -7.96 -7.46
CA SER A 92 7.04 -8.94 -6.62
C SER A 92 7.82 -9.21 -5.34
N LEU A 93 7.11 -9.59 -4.27
CA LEU A 93 7.73 -9.92 -2.99
C LEU A 93 8.77 -11.05 -3.14
N GLU A 94 8.45 -12.10 -3.92
CA GLU A 94 9.33 -13.24 -4.15
C GLU A 94 10.62 -12.82 -4.85
N LYS A 95 10.52 -11.94 -5.85
CA LYS A 95 11.68 -11.42 -6.57
C LYS A 95 12.51 -10.48 -5.71
N PHE A 96 11.88 -9.74 -4.79
CA PHE A 96 12.57 -8.82 -3.90
C PHE A 96 13.42 -9.55 -2.86
N VAL A 97 12.91 -10.62 -2.24
CA VAL A 97 13.63 -11.37 -1.19
C VAL A 97 14.76 -12.26 -1.72
N GLN A 98 14.82 -12.48 -3.04
CA GLN A 98 15.90 -13.22 -3.71
C GLN A 98 17.09 -12.33 -4.10
N ARG A 99 16.99 -11.02 -3.91
CA ARG A 99 18.07 -10.06 -4.17
C ARG A 99 18.92 -9.86 -2.93
#